data_AF-A0A0H0N3W2-F1
#
_entry.id   AF-A0A0H0N3W2-F1
#
_cell.length_a   1.000
_cell.length_b   1.000
_cell.length_c   1.000
_cell.angle_alpha   90.00
_cell.angle_beta   90.00
_cell.angle_gamma   90.00
#
_symmetry.space_group_name_H-M   'P 1'
#
loop_
_entity.id
_entity.type
_entity.pdbx_description
1 polymer ?
#
loop_
_entity_poly.entity_id
_entity_poly.type
_entity_poly.pdbx_seq_one_letter_code
_entity_poly.pdbx_strand_id
1 'polypeptide(L)'
;MASKLNWLLQNTSPGSLVLQSWLTRNNISPSLAFKYAQNGWLIKLRAGVYARAGREPDWSDALWCLQNQLEAPVHLAGLSSLSWQGRSHYLQLKQNQCWLSVENKAILPKWFKEFPAVEWLMVSALKLPDLDEKYRTELEVKGKRITASTPELAAYELLSAVPQEISFEHAAELFQGLVNLNPRKVEKLLTLSQSVQTKRLYLFFASFYEHAWFKRIDTSKINLGSGNRQIVVNGKLNTQYQITVPENFTKKGISHG
;
A
#
# COMPACT_ATOMS: atom_id res chain seq x y z
N MET A 1 -11.53 -39.12 -5.03
CA MET A 1 -11.48 -38.01 -6.01
C MET A 1 -12.42 -36.85 -5.63
N ALA A 2 -13.66 -37.12 -5.21
CA ALA A 2 -14.60 -36.09 -4.75
C ALA A 2 -14.06 -35.19 -3.62
N SER A 3 -13.29 -35.73 -2.66
CA SER A 3 -12.77 -34.95 -1.52
C SER A 3 -11.81 -33.82 -1.91
N LYS A 4 -10.89 -34.06 -2.85
CA LYS A 4 -9.88 -33.05 -3.27
C LYS A 4 -10.47 -31.97 -4.16
N LEU A 5 -11.43 -32.32 -5.01
CA LEU A 5 -12.15 -31.33 -5.81
C LEU A 5 -13.05 -30.49 -4.90
N ASN A 6 -13.81 -31.12 -4.01
CA ASN A 6 -14.63 -30.40 -3.03
C ASN A 6 -13.78 -29.46 -2.17
N TRP A 7 -12.59 -29.90 -1.74
CA TRP A 7 -11.65 -29.02 -1.04
C TRP A 7 -11.27 -27.80 -1.89
N LEU A 8 -10.93 -27.98 -3.17
CA LEU A 8 -10.64 -26.85 -4.08
C LEU A 8 -11.83 -25.89 -4.16
N LEU A 9 -13.06 -26.42 -4.29
CA LEU A 9 -14.28 -25.61 -4.38
C LEU A 9 -14.59 -24.84 -3.09
N GLN A 10 -14.30 -25.42 -1.93
CA GLN A 10 -14.54 -24.78 -0.63
C GLN A 10 -13.48 -23.73 -0.29
N ASN A 11 -12.27 -23.82 -0.86
CA ASN A 11 -11.15 -22.94 -0.54
C ASN A 11 -10.82 -21.94 -1.66
N THR A 12 -11.58 -21.94 -2.76
CA THR A 12 -11.39 -20.99 -3.86
C THR A 12 -12.75 -20.53 -4.41
N SER A 13 -12.82 -19.26 -4.79
CA SER A 13 -13.97 -18.69 -5.52
C SER A 13 -13.61 -18.53 -6.99
N PRO A 14 -14.58 -18.49 -7.92
CA PRO A 14 -14.33 -18.11 -9.31
C PRO A 14 -13.42 -16.87 -9.41
N GLY A 15 -12.42 -16.92 -10.30
CA GLY A 15 -11.39 -15.89 -10.48
C GLY A 15 -10.23 -15.92 -9.48
N SER A 16 -10.28 -16.72 -8.42
CA SER A 16 -9.15 -16.80 -7.49
C SER A 16 -7.91 -17.34 -8.19
N LEU A 17 -6.75 -16.71 -7.98
CA LEU A 17 -5.48 -17.32 -8.37
C LEU A 17 -5.14 -18.49 -7.46
N VAL A 18 -4.57 -19.53 -8.05
CA VAL A 18 -4.25 -20.79 -7.39
C VAL A 18 -2.85 -21.22 -7.85
N LEU A 19 -1.91 -21.28 -6.92
CA LEU A 19 -0.54 -21.70 -7.20
C LEU A 19 -0.38 -23.20 -7.05
N GLN A 20 0.43 -23.80 -7.92
CA GLN A 20 0.75 -25.21 -7.82
C GLN A 20 1.42 -25.55 -6.48
N SER A 21 2.24 -24.66 -5.93
CA SER A 21 2.85 -24.84 -4.61
C SER A 21 1.79 -24.96 -3.50
N TRP A 22 0.75 -24.14 -3.54
CA TRP A 22 -0.36 -24.19 -2.59
C TRP A 22 -1.24 -25.42 -2.79
N LEU A 23 -1.51 -25.80 -4.05
CA LEU A 23 -2.20 -27.06 -4.37
C LEU A 23 -1.44 -28.28 -3.85
N THR A 24 -0.13 -28.34 -4.07
CA THR A 24 0.71 -29.46 -3.62
C THR A 24 0.72 -29.56 -2.10
N ARG A 25 0.84 -28.43 -1.37
CA ARG A 25 0.72 -28.40 0.11
C ARG A 25 -0.63 -28.95 0.59
N ASN A 26 -1.68 -28.84 -0.22
CA ASN A 26 -3.01 -29.36 0.07
C ASN A 26 -3.33 -30.65 -0.69
N ASN A 27 -2.30 -31.47 -0.95
CA ASN A 27 -2.42 -32.82 -1.53
C ASN A 27 -2.99 -32.88 -2.96
N ILE A 28 -2.96 -31.80 -3.71
CA ILE A 28 -3.34 -31.75 -5.13
C ILE A 28 -2.06 -31.72 -5.98
N SER A 29 -1.71 -32.87 -6.57
CA SER A 29 -0.51 -33.02 -7.40
C SER A 29 -0.59 -32.20 -8.70
N PRO A 30 0.56 -31.91 -9.35
CA PRO A 30 0.57 -31.27 -10.67
C PRO A 30 -0.25 -32.03 -11.73
N SER A 31 -0.23 -33.37 -11.69
CA SER A 31 -1.04 -34.22 -12.58
C SER A 31 -2.54 -34.08 -12.33
N LEU A 32 -2.96 -33.90 -11.06
CA LEU A 32 -4.37 -33.68 -10.73
C LEU A 32 -4.79 -32.24 -11.06
N ALA A 33 -3.95 -31.24 -10.81
CA ALA A 33 -4.18 -29.86 -11.22
C ALA A 33 -4.31 -29.75 -12.74
N PHE A 34 -3.49 -30.49 -13.50
CA PHE A 34 -3.61 -30.59 -14.95
C PHE A 34 -4.96 -31.20 -15.37
N LYS A 35 -5.42 -32.29 -14.73
CA LYS A 35 -6.76 -32.84 -14.97
C LYS A 35 -7.88 -31.85 -14.64
N TYR A 36 -7.74 -31.08 -13.56
CA TYR A 36 -8.69 -30.01 -13.24
C TYR A 36 -8.70 -28.92 -14.32
N ALA A 37 -7.55 -28.61 -14.90
CA ALA A 37 -7.48 -27.67 -16.02
C ALA A 37 -8.15 -28.22 -17.29
N GLN A 38 -7.90 -29.48 -17.64
CA GLN A 38 -8.56 -30.13 -18.79
C GLN A 38 -10.09 -30.19 -18.63
N ASN A 39 -10.56 -30.42 -17.41
CA ASN A 39 -11.99 -30.53 -17.11
C ASN A 39 -12.65 -29.17 -16.81
N GLY A 40 -11.98 -28.05 -17.10
CA GLY A 40 -12.55 -26.70 -16.99
C GLY A 40 -12.71 -26.17 -15.55
N TRP A 41 -12.15 -26.84 -14.56
CA TRP A 41 -12.14 -26.37 -13.17
C TRP A 41 -11.05 -25.31 -12.93
N LEU A 42 -9.91 -25.42 -13.61
CA LEU A 42 -8.82 -24.46 -13.54
C LEU A 42 -8.52 -23.93 -14.94
N ILE A 43 -8.11 -22.67 -15.04
CA ILE A 43 -7.60 -22.07 -16.26
C ILE A 43 -6.11 -21.85 -16.05
N LYS A 44 -5.26 -22.47 -16.87
CA LYS A 44 -3.81 -22.33 -16.74
C LYS A 44 -3.40 -20.96 -17.29
N LEU A 45 -2.80 -20.13 -16.43
CA LEU A 45 -2.29 -18.81 -16.85
C LEU A 45 -0.81 -18.90 -17.22
N ARG A 46 -0.01 -19.55 -16.37
CA ARG A 46 1.45 -19.72 -16.53
C ARG A 46 1.88 -21.07 -15.94
N ALA A 47 3.16 -21.40 -16.05
CA ALA A 47 3.71 -22.57 -15.35
C ALA A 47 3.47 -22.44 -13.83
N GLY A 48 2.69 -23.36 -13.27
CA GLY A 48 2.37 -23.39 -11.84
C GLY A 48 1.39 -22.32 -11.35
N VAL A 49 0.76 -21.55 -12.25
CA VAL A 49 -0.20 -20.50 -11.89
C VAL A 49 -1.50 -20.75 -12.64
N TYR A 50 -2.58 -20.90 -11.89
CA TYR A 50 -3.92 -21.16 -12.40
C TYR A 50 -4.88 -20.08 -11.90
N ALA A 51 -5.98 -19.87 -12.63
CA ALA A 51 -7.17 -19.18 -12.15
C ALA A 51 -8.28 -20.20 -11.94
N ARG A 52 -9.10 -20.01 -10.90
CA ARG A 52 -10.32 -20.77 -10.70
C ARG A 52 -11.35 -20.34 -11.76
N ALA A 53 -11.88 -21.29 -12.52
CA ALA A 53 -12.82 -20.97 -13.61
C ALA A 53 -14.09 -20.26 -13.13
N GLY A 54 -14.67 -19.43 -14.00
CA GLY A 54 -15.95 -18.74 -13.80
C GLY A 54 -15.89 -17.22 -13.91
N ARG A 55 -14.71 -16.60 -13.75
CA ARG A 55 -14.44 -15.20 -14.13
C ARG A 55 -12.94 -14.98 -14.32
N GLU A 56 -12.58 -13.89 -14.98
CA GLU A 56 -11.20 -13.41 -15.04
C GLU A 56 -10.72 -12.97 -13.63
N PRO A 57 -9.48 -13.30 -13.23
CA PRO A 57 -8.87 -12.81 -12.00
C PRO A 57 -8.60 -11.30 -12.11
N ASP A 58 -8.65 -10.58 -10.99
CA ASP A 58 -8.23 -9.18 -10.92
C ASP A 58 -7.10 -8.95 -9.91
N TRP A 59 -6.69 -7.69 -9.74
CA TRP A 59 -5.58 -7.32 -8.86
C TRP A 59 -5.78 -7.81 -7.42
N SER A 60 -7.02 -7.89 -6.93
CA SER A 60 -7.33 -8.31 -5.57
C SER A 60 -7.12 -9.82 -5.40
N ASP A 61 -7.41 -10.62 -6.42
CA ASP A 61 -7.08 -12.05 -6.45
C ASP A 61 -5.58 -12.28 -6.45
N ALA A 62 -4.84 -11.47 -7.21
CA ALA A 62 -3.38 -11.54 -7.27
C ALA A 62 -2.73 -11.19 -5.94
N LEU A 63 -3.15 -10.10 -5.30
CA LEU A 63 -2.64 -9.69 -3.99
C LEU A 63 -3.01 -10.70 -2.90
N TRP A 64 -4.26 -11.14 -2.87
CA TRP A 64 -4.71 -12.16 -1.92
C TRP A 64 -3.89 -13.45 -2.05
N CYS A 65 -3.58 -13.85 -3.28
CA CYS A 65 -2.72 -15.01 -3.56
C CYS A 65 -1.30 -14.84 -2.98
N LEU A 66 -0.68 -13.67 -3.14
CA LEU A 66 0.63 -13.40 -2.51
C LEU A 66 0.55 -13.50 -0.99
N GLN A 67 -0.45 -12.88 -0.37
CA GLN A 67 -0.59 -12.84 1.09
C GLN A 67 -0.89 -14.21 1.69
N ASN A 68 -1.78 -14.99 1.07
CA ASN A 68 -2.33 -16.19 1.69
C ASN A 68 -1.72 -17.50 1.16
N GLN A 69 -1.23 -17.51 -0.08
CA GLN A 69 -0.61 -18.70 -0.67
C GLN A 69 0.91 -18.65 -0.69
N LEU A 70 1.52 -17.47 -0.69
CA LEU A 70 2.98 -17.34 -0.61
C LEU A 70 3.46 -16.81 0.73
N GLU A 71 2.54 -16.34 1.59
CA GLU A 71 2.88 -15.68 2.86
C GLU A 71 3.91 -14.55 2.62
N ALA A 72 3.80 -13.90 1.45
CA ALA A 72 4.69 -12.82 1.07
C ALA A 72 4.42 -11.61 1.97
N PRO A 73 5.46 -10.92 2.45
CA PRO A 73 5.31 -9.76 3.33
C PRO A 73 4.93 -8.53 2.50
N VAL A 74 3.71 -8.57 1.97
CA VAL A 74 3.12 -7.55 1.09
C VAL A 74 1.77 -7.11 1.65
N HIS A 75 1.48 -5.82 1.59
CA HIS A 75 0.18 -5.27 1.95
C HIS A 75 -0.28 -4.20 0.99
N LEU A 76 -1.60 -4.01 0.94
CA LEU A 76 -2.21 -2.89 0.23
C LEU A 76 -1.81 -1.60 0.93
N ALA A 77 -1.22 -0.66 0.20
CA ALA A 77 -0.47 0.45 0.79
C ALA A 77 -0.92 1.80 0.23
N GLY A 78 -0.43 2.87 0.85
CA GLY A 78 -0.56 4.24 0.36
C GLY A 78 -1.98 4.60 -0.08
N LEU A 79 -2.09 5.12 -1.30
CA LEU A 79 -3.35 5.59 -1.86
C LEU A 79 -4.41 4.48 -2.00
N SER A 80 -4.02 3.28 -2.42
CA SER A 80 -4.96 2.15 -2.53
C SER A 80 -5.52 1.75 -1.17
N SER A 81 -4.71 1.74 -0.12
CA SER A 81 -5.20 1.47 1.24
C SER A 81 -6.16 2.55 1.76
N LEU A 82 -5.81 3.83 1.59
CA LEU A 82 -6.68 4.94 1.98
C LEU A 82 -8.03 4.90 1.24
N SER A 83 -7.99 4.48 -0.02
CA SER A 83 -9.18 4.38 -0.88
C SER A 83 -10.18 3.34 -0.39
N TRP A 84 -9.70 2.14 -0.06
CA TRP A 84 -10.57 1.07 0.42
C TRP A 84 -11.01 1.25 1.88
N GLN A 85 -10.40 2.18 2.62
CA GLN A 85 -10.83 2.56 3.97
C GLN A 85 -11.90 3.66 4.00
N GLY A 86 -12.46 4.04 2.84
CA GLY A 86 -13.49 5.08 2.75
C GLY A 86 -12.98 6.48 3.08
N ARG A 87 -11.66 6.68 3.14
CA ARG A 87 -11.04 7.99 3.45
C ARG A 87 -10.74 8.79 2.18
N SER A 88 -11.53 8.51 1.15
CA SER A 88 -11.20 8.79 -0.23
C SER A 88 -12.35 9.32 -1.06
N HIS A 89 -13.22 10.10 -0.43
CA HIS A 89 -14.33 10.78 -1.11
C HIS A 89 -13.88 11.68 -2.28
N TYR A 90 -12.57 11.89 -2.46
CA TYR A 90 -11.93 12.64 -3.55
C TYR A 90 -10.81 11.87 -4.31
N LEU A 91 -10.55 10.59 -4.02
CA LEU A 91 -9.38 9.88 -4.61
C LEU A 91 -9.81 9.11 -5.84
N GLN A 92 -9.67 9.71 -7.02
CA GLN A 92 -9.64 8.93 -8.25
C GLN A 92 -8.26 8.30 -8.40
N LEU A 93 -8.11 7.09 -7.85
CA LEU A 93 -7.10 6.18 -8.38
C LEU A 93 -7.35 6.03 -9.87
N LYS A 94 -6.27 6.04 -10.68
CA LYS A 94 -6.37 5.49 -12.04
C LYS A 94 -6.97 4.09 -11.91
N GLN A 95 -7.99 3.78 -12.71
CA GLN A 95 -8.80 2.55 -12.55
C GLN A 95 -7.97 1.26 -12.43
N ASN A 96 -6.75 1.26 -12.96
CA ASN A 96 -5.88 0.09 -13.02
C ASN A 96 -4.64 0.17 -12.10
N GLN A 97 -4.50 1.20 -11.26
CA GLN A 97 -3.32 1.34 -10.40
C GLN A 97 -3.56 0.76 -9.00
N CYS A 98 -2.62 -0.05 -8.52
CA CYS A 98 -2.65 -0.63 -7.18
C CYS A 98 -1.33 -0.37 -6.45
N TRP A 99 -1.43 0.36 -5.33
CA TRP A 99 -0.32 0.71 -4.47
C TRP A 99 -0.07 -0.41 -3.46
N LEU A 100 1.15 -0.91 -3.42
CA LEU A 100 1.56 -2.00 -2.54
C LEU A 100 2.86 -1.62 -1.82
N SER A 101 3.04 -2.13 -0.61
CA SER A 101 4.35 -2.14 0.02
C SER A 101 4.84 -3.56 0.17
N VAL A 102 6.13 -3.75 -0.02
CA VAL A 102 6.81 -5.03 0.17
C VAL A 102 7.91 -4.82 1.18
N GLU A 103 7.85 -5.58 2.27
CA GLU A 103 8.80 -5.47 3.36
C GLU A 103 10.06 -6.31 3.07
N ASN A 104 11.14 -6.00 3.79
CA ASN A 104 12.37 -6.80 3.80
C ASN A 104 12.99 -7.10 2.42
N LYS A 105 12.72 -6.22 1.44
CA LYS A 105 13.16 -6.36 0.04
C LYS A 105 12.76 -7.70 -0.57
N ALA A 106 11.64 -8.28 -0.14
CA ALA A 106 11.16 -9.54 -0.66
C ALA A 106 10.94 -9.45 -2.18
N ILE A 107 11.38 -10.47 -2.90
CA ILE A 107 11.27 -10.50 -4.36
C ILE A 107 9.90 -11.06 -4.73
N LEU A 108 9.06 -10.23 -5.35
CA LEU A 108 7.78 -10.70 -5.85
C LEU A 108 7.94 -11.61 -7.09
N PRO A 109 7.11 -12.66 -7.22
CA PRO A 109 7.14 -13.56 -8.36
C PRO A 109 6.94 -12.85 -9.70
N LYS A 110 7.62 -13.35 -10.75
CA LYS A 110 7.49 -12.83 -12.12
C LYS A 110 6.04 -12.79 -12.61
N TRP A 111 5.25 -13.83 -12.31
CA TRP A 111 3.84 -13.90 -12.73
C TRP A 111 2.99 -12.77 -12.17
N PHE A 112 3.33 -12.27 -10.98
CA PHE A 112 2.60 -11.19 -10.32
C PHE A 112 2.95 -9.84 -10.97
N LYS A 113 4.25 -9.61 -11.21
CA LYS A 113 4.73 -8.40 -11.90
C LYS A 113 4.16 -8.28 -13.31
N GLU A 114 3.95 -9.40 -13.98
CA GLU A 114 3.37 -9.48 -15.33
C GLU A 114 1.86 -9.78 -15.32
N PHE A 115 1.18 -9.55 -14.18
CA PHE A 115 -0.27 -9.72 -14.10
C PHE A 115 -0.97 -8.68 -14.99
N PRO A 116 -1.91 -9.08 -15.85
CA PRO A 116 -2.44 -8.19 -16.90
C PRO A 116 -3.31 -7.07 -16.33
N ALA A 117 -3.35 -5.94 -17.05
CA ALA A 117 -4.27 -4.82 -16.80
C ALA A 117 -4.16 -4.18 -15.40
N VAL A 118 -3.01 -4.30 -14.73
CA VAL A 118 -2.73 -3.68 -13.43
C VAL A 118 -1.37 -3.00 -13.45
N GLU A 119 -1.35 -1.74 -13.03
CA GLU A 119 -0.12 -0.97 -12.76
C GLU A 119 0.20 -1.10 -11.27
N TRP A 120 1.21 -1.92 -10.94
CA TRP A 120 1.69 -2.07 -9.57
C TRP A 120 2.62 -0.93 -9.20
N LEU A 121 2.18 -0.06 -8.28
CA LEU A 121 3.02 0.99 -7.73
C LEU A 121 3.57 0.53 -6.38
N MET A 122 4.88 0.38 -6.31
CA MET A 122 5.56 -0.12 -5.11
C MET A 122 6.02 1.04 -4.25
N VAL A 123 5.33 1.25 -3.13
CA VAL A 123 5.74 2.25 -2.14
C VAL A 123 6.72 1.65 -1.14
N SER A 124 7.83 2.37 -0.96
CA SER A 124 8.94 1.94 -0.14
C SER A 124 8.72 2.34 1.32
N ALA A 125 8.27 1.39 2.14
CA ALA A 125 8.41 1.45 3.58
C ALA A 125 9.83 1.06 4.04
N LEU A 126 10.81 0.90 3.14
CA LEU A 126 12.15 0.38 3.45
C LEU A 126 12.96 1.22 4.46
N LYS A 127 12.52 2.46 4.72
CA LYS A 127 13.12 3.34 5.74
C LYS A 127 12.39 3.28 7.08
N LEU A 128 11.46 2.36 7.25
CA LEU A 128 10.87 1.99 8.52
C LEU A 128 11.45 0.64 8.95
N PRO A 129 11.63 0.40 10.27
CA PRO A 129 11.88 -0.94 10.77
C PRO A 129 10.64 -1.82 10.59
N ASP A 130 10.76 -3.10 10.91
CA ASP A 130 9.59 -3.98 11.04
C ASP A 130 8.58 -3.33 12.00
N LEU A 131 7.37 -3.09 11.47
CA LEU A 131 6.31 -2.43 12.21
C LEU A 131 5.42 -3.47 12.86
N ASP A 132 4.98 -3.14 14.08
CA ASP A 132 3.96 -3.86 14.82
C ASP A 132 2.66 -4.01 13.99
N GLU A 133 2.00 -5.16 14.13
CA GLU A 133 0.73 -5.50 13.47
C GLU A 133 -0.35 -4.42 13.63
N LYS A 134 -0.29 -3.60 14.69
CA LYS A 134 -1.23 -2.47 14.88
C LYS A 134 -1.17 -1.41 13.78
N TYR A 135 -0.15 -1.42 12.91
CA TYR A 135 -0.06 -0.58 11.72
C TYR A 135 -0.65 -1.25 10.46
N ARG A 136 -1.09 -2.50 10.58
CA ARG A 136 -1.89 -3.20 9.58
C ARG A 136 -3.36 -3.17 9.97
N THR A 137 -4.21 -3.28 8.96
CA THR A 137 -5.65 -3.44 9.07
C THR A 137 -6.09 -4.45 8.03
N GLU A 138 -7.28 -5.00 8.19
CA GLU A 138 -7.87 -5.89 7.22
C GLU A 138 -9.03 -5.20 6.51
N LEU A 139 -9.08 -5.36 5.18
CA LEU A 139 -10.11 -4.77 4.34
C LEU A 139 -10.81 -5.86 3.53
N GLU A 140 -12.12 -5.71 3.36
CA GLU A 140 -12.87 -6.51 2.41
C GLU A 140 -12.85 -5.81 1.05
N VAL A 141 -12.08 -6.36 0.12
CA VAL A 141 -11.87 -5.85 -1.22
C VAL A 141 -12.43 -6.88 -2.20
N LYS A 142 -13.56 -6.56 -2.86
CA LYS A 142 -14.17 -7.44 -3.88
C LYS A 142 -14.36 -8.89 -3.41
N GLY A 143 -14.76 -9.08 -2.14
CA GLY A 143 -14.95 -10.40 -1.53
C GLY A 143 -13.64 -11.10 -1.10
N LYS A 144 -12.50 -10.39 -1.09
CA LYS A 144 -11.22 -10.86 -0.54
C LYS A 144 -10.89 -10.09 0.74
N ARG A 145 -10.45 -10.83 1.75
CA ARG A 145 -9.84 -10.25 2.96
C ARG A 145 -8.37 -9.95 2.67
N ILE A 146 -8.03 -8.67 2.61
CA ILE A 146 -6.70 -8.18 2.23
C ILE A 146 -6.08 -7.41 3.39
N THR A 147 -4.85 -7.76 3.75
CA THR A 147 -4.06 -6.99 4.71
C THR A 147 -3.60 -5.69 4.05
N ALA A 148 -3.82 -4.58 4.74
CA ALA A 148 -3.56 -3.23 4.26
C ALA A 148 -2.92 -2.34 5.35
N SER A 149 -2.37 -1.20 4.94
CA SER A 149 -1.85 -0.19 5.86
C SER A 149 -2.98 0.51 6.62
N THR A 150 -2.82 0.70 7.93
CA THR A 150 -3.65 1.69 8.68
C THR A 150 -3.54 3.08 8.07
N PRO A 151 -4.49 4.00 8.32
CA PRO A 151 -4.46 5.34 7.72
C PRO A 151 -3.16 6.10 8.00
N GLU A 152 -2.58 5.93 9.19
CA GLU A 152 -1.33 6.59 9.57
C GLU A 152 -0.14 6.09 8.74
N LEU A 153 -0.04 4.77 8.55
CA LEU A 153 1.01 4.17 7.72
C LEU A 153 0.78 4.48 6.24
N ALA A 154 -0.47 4.41 5.77
CA ALA A 154 -0.81 4.72 4.38
C ALA A 154 -0.51 6.18 4.02
N ALA A 155 -0.74 7.13 4.95
CA ALA A 155 -0.34 8.52 4.78
C ALA A 155 1.18 8.67 4.66
N TYR A 156 1.95 7.93 5.46
CA TYR A 156 3.41 7.94 5.36
C TYR A 156 3.89 7.35 4.03
N GLU A 157 3.33 6.22 3.62
CA GLU A 157 3.64 5.55 2.36
C GLU A 157 3.33 6.45 1.15
N LEU A 158 2.20 7.14 1.18
CA LEU A 158 1.84 8.17 0.20
C LEU A 158 2.93 9.24 0.08
N LEU A 159 3.33 9.84 1.19
CA LEU A 159 4.34 10.90 1.20
C LEU A 159 5.76 10.40 0.92
N SER A 160 6.02 9.11 1.13
CA SER A 160 7.29 8.48 0.73
C SER A 160 7.48 8.40 -0.78
N ALA A 161 6.38 8.47 -1.53
CA ALA A 161 6.35 8.37 -2.98
C ALA A 161 6.51 9.74 -3.67
N VAL A 162 6.54 10.83 -2.91
CA VAL A 162 6.74 12.20 -3.42
C VAL A 162 8.24 12.50 -3.60
N PRO A 163 8.67 13.16 -4.69
CA PRO A 163 7.88 13.54 -5.87
C PRO A 163 7.87 12.49 -7.01
N GLN A 164 8.53 11.34 -6.82
CA GLN A 164 8.84 10.40 -7.91
C GLN A 164 7.61 9.76 -8.54
N GLU A 165 6.69 9.27 -7.71
CA GLU A 165 5.50 8.53 -8.16
C GLU A 165 4.22 9.37 -8.08
N ILE A 166 4.23 10.39 -7.21
CA ILE A 166 3.12 11.32 -7.01
C ILE A 166 3.66 12.73 -6.82
N SER A 167 3.03 13.71 -7.47
CA SER A 167 3.41 15.11 -7.32
C SER A 167 3.14 15.62 -5.90
N PHE A 168 3.82 16.72 -5.55
CA PHE A 168 3.60 17.39 -4.28
C PHE A 168 2.14 17.83 -4.13
N GLU A 169 1.57 18.44 -5.18
CA GLU A 169 0.22 19.00 -5.19
C GLU A 169 -0.81 17.89 -5.01
N HIS A 170 -0.69 16.79 -5.75
CA HIS A 170 -1.61 15.68 -5.62
C HIS A 170 -1.51 15.09 -4.20
N ALA A 171 -0.30 14.82 -3.69
CA ALA A 171 -0.13 14.36 -2.31
C ALA A 171 -0.72 15.34 -1.27
N ALA A 172 -0.61 16.65 -1.51
CA ALA A 172 -1.18 17.68 -0.65
C ALA A 172 -2.70 17.61 -0.61
N GLU A 173 -3.37 17.42 -1.76
CA GLU A 173 -4.83 17.26 -1.85
C GLU A 173 -5.30 16.02 -1.08
N LEU A 174 -4.61 14.88 -1.23
CA LEU A 174 -5.00 13.65 -0.52
C LEU A 174 -4.76 13.78 0.98
N PHE A 175 -3.65 14.40 1.39
CA PHE A 175 -3.30 14.57 2.80
C PHE A 175 -4.22 15.56 3.52
N GLN A 176 -4.81 16.52 2.80
CA GLN A 176 -5.78 17.47 3.36
C GLN A 176 -7.00 16.74 3.98
N GLY A 177 -7.45 15.65 3.37
CA GLY A 177 -8.61 14.88 3.84
C GLY A 177 -8.35 14.02 5.08
N LEU A 178 -7.09 13.90 5.54
CA LEU A 178 -6.70 12.97 6.62
C LEU A 178 -6.93 13.57 8.02
N VAL A 179 -8.15 14.00 8.31
CA VAL A 179 -8.50 14.74 9.55
C VAL A 179 -8.60 13.87 10.82
N ASN A 180 -8.57 12.54 10.69
CA ASN A 180 -8.85 11.59 11.77
C ASN A 180 -7.73 10.54 11.93
N LEU A 181 -6.47 10.98 12.00
CA LEU A 181 -5.32 10.10 12.27
C LEU A 181 -5.06 9.98 13.77
N ASN A 182 -4.56 8.82 14.23
CA ASN A 182 -4.18 8.58 15.60
C ASN A 182 -2.80 9.21 15.91
N PRO A 183 -2.72 10.24 16.77
CA PRO A 183 -1.48 10.98 17.03
C PRO A 183 -0.33 10.10 17.52
N ARG A 184 -0.62 9.11 18.40
CA ARG A 184 0.41 8.24 18.98
C ARG A 184 1.02 7.31 17.94
N LYS A 185 0.21 6.80 17.01
CA LYS A 185 0.69 5.99 15.88
C LYS A 185 1.55 6.84 14.95
N VAL A 186 1.11 8.07 14.62
CA VAL A 186 1.89 8.99 13.79
C VAL A 186 3.23 9.34 14.44
N GLU A 187 3.24 9.78 15.70
CA GLU A 187 4.47 10.12 16.43
C GLU A 187 5.45 8.95 16.39
N LYS A 188 5.01 7.75 16.78
CA LYS A 188 5.88 6.57 16.81
C LYS A 188 6.40 6.19 15.41
N LEU A 189 5.54 6.25 14.38
CA LEU A 189 5.92 5.98 13.00
C LEU A 189 7.01 6.96 12.52
N LEU A 190 6.82 8.25 12.77
CA LEU A 190 7.77 9.28 12.36
C LEU A 190 9.07 9.24 13.19
N THR A 191 9.01 8.89 14.48
CA THR A 191 10.23 8.67 15.29
C THR A 191 11.06 7.49 14.76
N LEU A 192 10.42 6.40 14.32
CA LEU A 192 11.12 5.22 13.80
C LEU A 192 11.67 5.40 12.38
N SER A 193 11.06 6.30 11.60
CA SER A 193 11.44 6.52 10.21
C SER A 193 12.86 7.07 10.06
N GLN A 194 13.62 6.44 9.16
CA GLN A 194 14.92 6.91 8.68
C GLN A 194 14.79 7.88 7.48
N SER A 195 13.57 8.14 6.99
CA SER A 195 13.34 9.04 5.86
C SER A 195 13.18 10.48 6.33
N VAL A 196 14.26 11.25 6.31
CA VAL A 196 14.24 12.70 6.62
C VAL A 196 13.20 13.44 5.77
N GLN A 197 13.17 13.15 4.46
CA GLN A 197 12.23 13.76 3.52
C GLN A 197 10.78 13.47 3.88
N THR A 198 10.42 12.20 4.08
CA THR A 198 9.04 11.82 4.40
C THR A 198 8.59 12.41 5.73
N LYS A 199 9.45 12.39 6.76
CA LYS A 199 9.15 13.00 8.07
C LYS A 199 8.86 14.49 7.94
N ARG A 200 9.73 15.23 7.24
CA ARG A 200 9.56 16.68 7.05
C ARG A 200 8.31 17.01 6.25
N LEU A 201 8.06 16.28 5.16
CA LEU A 201 6.87 16.48 4.34
C LEU A 201 5.57 16.18 5.11
N TYR A 202 5.58 15.12 5.93
CA TYR A 202 4.45 14.74 6.78
C TYR A 202 4.11 15.83 7.78
N LEU A 203 5.11 16.30 8.54
CA LEU A 203 4.89 17.36 9.53
C LEU A 203 4.55 18.69 8.85
N PHE A 204 5.14 18.98 7.68
CA PHE A 204 4.80 20.15 6.87
C PHE A 204 3.31 20.16 6.52
N PHE A 205 2.77 19.08 5.93
CA PHE A 205 1.35 19.04 5.59
C PHE A 205 0.46 19.01 6.83
N ALA A 206 0.85 18.29 7.89
CA ALA A 206 0.14 18.27 9.16
C ALA A 206 -0.04 19.69 9.74
N SER A 207 1.02 20.49 9.69
CA SER A 207 1.02 21.88 10.14
C SER A 207 0.31 22.82 9.18
N PHE A 208 0.55 22.71 7.87
CA PHE A 208 -0.01 23.59 6.85
C PHE A 208 -1.54 23.49 6.77
N TYR A 209 -2.08 22.28 6.98
CA TYR A 209 -3.53 22.05 7.04
C TYR A 209 -4.11 22.14 8.46
N GLU A 210 -3.29 22.47 9.46
CA GLU A 210 -3.72 22.67 10.85
C GLU A 210 -4.51 21.47 11.42
N HIS A 211 -4.09 20.25 11.06
CA HIS A 211 -4.79 19.04 11.46
C HIS A 211 -4.90 18.94 12.99
N ALA A 212 -6.11 18.74 13.52
CA ALA A 212 -6.33 18.77 14.97
C ALA A 212 -5.52 17.70 15.73
N TRP A 213 -5.30 16.54 15.12
CA TRP A 213 -4.47 15.47 15.66
C TRP A 213 -2.99 15.84 15.75
N PHE A 214 -2.50 16.79 14.94
CA PHE A 214 -1.11 17.23 14.92
C PHE A 214 -0.71 17.91 16.24
N LYS A 215 -1.64 18.66 16.86
CA LYS A 215 -1.45 19.31 18.17
C LYS A 215 -1.16 18.33 19.31
N ARG A 216 -1.37 17.03 19.10
CA ARG A 216 -1.17 15.96 20.09
C ARG A 216 0.11 15.14 19.82
N ILE A 217 0.95 15.57 18.88
CA ILE A 217 2.23 14.93 18.55
C ILE A 217 3.35 15.73 19.20
N ASP A 218 4.24 15.04 19.91
CA ASP A 218 5.48 15.62 20.41
C ASP A 218 6.57 15.56 19.34
N THR A 219 6.71 16.65 18.57
CA THR A 219 7.68 16.73 17.48
C THR A 219 9.14 16.74 17.95
N SER A 220 9.41 17.01 19.23
CA SER A 220 10.78 17.01 19.77
C SER A 220 11.45 15.63 19.70
N LYS A 221 10.64 14.57 19.67
CA LYS A 221 11.09 13.17 19.55
C LYS A 221 11.36 12.74 18.11
N ILE A 222 11.08 13.60 17.12
CA ILE A 222 11.19 13.26 15.71
C ILE A 222 12.46 13.92 15.16
N ASN A 223 13.50 13.13 14.91
CA ASN A 223 14.72 13.62 14.31
C ASN A 223 14.48 14.01 12.83
N LEU A 224 14.50 15.31 12.53
CA LEU A 224 14.32 15.82 11.17
C LEU A 224 15.62 15.86 10.36
N GLY A 225 16.74 15.40 10.89
CA GLY A 225 18.04 15.45 10.23
C GLY A 225 18.47 16.88 9.87
N SER A 226 19.51 16.98 9.05
CA SER A 226 20.13 18.25 8.66
C SER A 226 20.13 18.47 7.15
N GLY A 227 20.33 19.73 6.78
CA GLY A 227 20.44 20.21 5.40
C GLY A 227 19.11 20.31 4.69
N ASN A 228 19.04 21.15 3.66
CA ASN A 228 17.81 21.32 2.88
C ASN A 228 17.50 20.06 2.06
N ARG A 229 16.21 19.84 1.78
CA ARG A 229 15.75 18.83 0.81
C ARG A 229 14.95 19.51 -0.28
N GLN A 230 15.36 19.33 -1.52
CA GLN A 230 14.57 19.79 -2.65
C GLN A 230 13.46 18.77 -2.91
N ILE A 231 12.21 19.13 -2.61
CA ILE A 231 11.02 18.32 -2.93
C ILE A 231 10.41 18.81 -4.24
N VAL A 232 10.31 20.13 -4.39
CA VAL A 232 9.83 20.80 -5.59
C VAL A 232 10.99 21.59 -6.21
N VAL A 233 11.30 21.29 -7.48
CA VAL A 233 12.29 22.03 -8.27
C VAL A 233 11.79 23.47 -8.46
N ASN A 234 12.67 24.45 -8.26
CA ASN A 234 12.33 25.88 -8.25
C ASN A 234 11.27 26.28 -7.20
N GLY A 235 11.02 25.42 -6.20
CA GLY A 235 10.17 25.75 -5.06
C GLY A 235 10.84 26.72 -4.09
N LYS A 236 10.04 27.32 -3.21
CA LYS A 236 10.53 28.18 -2.12
C LYS A 236 10.89 27.33 -0.90
N LEU A 237 11.99 27.67 -0.24
CA LEU A 237 12.42 26.98 0.97
C LEU A 237 11.47 27.32 2.13
N ASN A 238 10.80 26.30 2.67
CA ASN A 238 10.21 26.38 4.00
C ASN A 238 11.33 26.18 5.03
N THR A 239 11.64 27.22 5.80
CA THR A 239 12.77 27.23 6.76
C THR A 239 12.50 26.35 7.98
N GLN A 240 11.25 26.21 8.41
CA GLN A 240 10.86 25.39 9.56
C GLN A 240 11.15 23.89 9.32
N TYR A 241 10.78 23.37 8.15
CA TYR A 241 10.98 21.96 7.80
C TYR A 241 12.16 21.72 6.85
N GLN A 242 12.85 22.79 6.41
CA GLN A 242 14.00 22.72 5.50
C GLN A 242 13.71 21.91 4.23
N ILE A 243 12.55 22.15 3.61
CA ILE A 243 12.12 21.54 2.36
C ILE A 243 11.70 22.60 1.35
N THR A 244 11.90 22.38 0.06
CA THR A 244 11.33 23.26 -0.98
C THR A 244 9.87 22.89 -1.24
N VAL A 245 8.98 23.89 -1.23
CA VAL A 245 7.54 23.73 -1.48
C VAL A 245 7.09 24.69 -2.60
N PRO A 246 5.95 24.45 -3.27
CA PRO A 246 5.42 25.39 -4.24
C PRO A 246 5.06 26.73 -3.59
N GLU A 247 5.04 27.81 -4.37
CA GLU A 247 4.91 29.17 -3.82
C GLU A 247 3.60 29.42 -3.06
N ASN A 248 2.48 28.85 -3.52
CA ASN A 248 1.18 28.91 -2.84
C ASN A 248 1.19 28.23 -1.45
N PHE A 249 2.14 27.34 -1.19
CA PHE A 249 2.31 26.68 0.11
C PHE A 249 3.20 27.46 1.09
N THR A 250 3.64 28.68 0.73
CA THR A 250 4.43 29.56 1.61
C THR A 250 3.60 30.52 2.47
N LYS A 251 2.38 30.86 2.05
CA LYS A 251 1.61 32.00 2.58
C LYS A 251 0.75 31.73 3.82
N LYS A 252 0.70 30.48 4.32
CA LYS A 252 -0.03 30.14 5.57
C LYS A 252 0.84 30.10 6.84
N GLY A 253 2.13 30.43 6.72
CA GLY A 253 3.10 30.19 7.80
C GLY A 253 3.29 31.30 8.84
N ILE A 254 2.69 32.48 8.71
CA ILE A 254 2.89 33.57 9.69
C ILE A 254 1.61 34.39 9.87
N SER A 255 0.90 34.09 10.95
CA SER A 255 0.03 35.02 11.66
C SER A 255 0.31 34.83 13.15
N HIS A 256 1.50 35.26 13.58
CA HIS A 256 1.68 35.62 14.99
C HIS A 256 1.05 37.01 15.15
N GLY A 257 -0.13 37.03 15.78
CA GLY A 257 -0.57 38.21 16.53
C GLY A 257 0.29 38.38 17.78
#